data_AF-A0A350XTH6-F1
#
_entry.id   AF-A0A350XTH6-F1
#
_cell.length_a   1.000
_cell.length_b   1.000
_cell.length_c   1.000
_cell.angle_alpha   90.00
_cell.angle_beta   90.00
_cell.angle_gamma   90.00
#
_symmetry.space_group_name_H-M   'P 1'
#
loop_
_entity.id
_entity.type
_entity.pdbx_description
1 polymer ?
#
loop_
_entity_poly.entity_id
_entity_poly.type
_entity_poly.pdbx_seq_one_letter_code
_entity_poly.pdbx_strand_id
1 'polypeptide(L)'
;MRRVAAVLIAVLALVPACGDDDAPVSMDPADIDTCEGAADAMIAVLDDTLVIVDSMTPEELAALGSDALPPALVDVRTRGEALAERAEVIGCEDEQMAALLAARADELSSDTVFGQFLIESLRSGAGSVFLGE
;
A
#
# COMPACT_ATOMS: atom_id res chain seq x y z
N MET A 1 5.65 1.09 53.17
CA MET A 1 5.93 2.16 52.18
C MET A 1 6.67 1.49 51.02
N ARG A 2 6.02 1.16 49.89
CA ARG A 2 5.97 1.95 48.63
C ARG A 2 7.40 2.39 48.24
N ARG A 3 8.04 1.99 47.14
CA ARG A 3 7.68 1.95 45.70
C ARG A 3 8.75 1.07 45.00
N VAL A 4 8.45 -0.02 44.31
CA VAL A 4 8.12 -0.18 42.87
C VAL A 4 8.80 0.82 41.90
N ALA A 5 9.68 0.22 41.08
CA ALA A 5 10.06 0.50 39.69
C ALA A 5 10.73 1.83 39.30
N ALA A 6 11.91 1.70 38.69
CA ALA A 6 12.25 2.39 37.44
C ALA A 6 13.26 1.52 36.68
N VAL A 7 12.75 0.88 35.64
CA VAL A 7 13.44 -0.02 34.72
C VAL A 7 14.42 0.79 33.87
N LEU A 8 15.71 0.46 33.99
CA LEU A 8 16.74 0.70 32.97
C LEU A 8 16.59 -0.38 31.89
N ILE A 9 16.82 -0.03 30.62
CA ILE A 9 17.09 -0.83 29.41
C ILE A 9 16.30 -0.17 28.26
N ALA A 10 16.80 0.08 27.05
CA ALA A 10 18.12 0.21 26.46
C ALA A 10 17.81 0.79 25.06
N VAL A 11 18.51 1.85 24.67
CA VAL A 11 18.53 2.26 23.25
C VAL A 11 19.32 1.20 22.50
N LEU A 12 18.66 0.42 21.66
CA LEU A 12 19.28 -0.46 20.68
C LEU A 12 18.56 -0.25 19.35
N ALA A 13 19.34 0.23 18.40
CA ALA A 13 19.02 0.31 16.99
C ALA A 13 18.63 -1.08 16.45
N LEU A 14 17.52 -1.13 15.72
CA LEU A 14 17.15 -2.15 14.75
C LEU A 14 16.82 -1.34 13.49
N VAL A 15 17.73 -1.19 12.52
CA VAL A 15 17.89 -2.10 11.37
C VAL A 15 16.51 -2.56 10.87
N PRO A 16 16.06 -2.14 9.65
CA PRO A 16 14.94 -2.81 9.01
C PRO A 16 15.42 -4.21 8.61
N ALA A 17 15.30 -5.14 9.54
CA ALA A 17 15.47 -6.55 9.27
C ALA A 17 14.16 -7.06 8.67
N CYS A 18 14.22 -7.45 7.39
CA CYS A 18 13.39 -8.53 6.87
C CYS A 18 13.31 -9.64 7.92
N GLY A 19 12.08 -10.02 8.29
CA GLY A 19 11.84 -11.14 9.17
C GLY A 19 10.36 -11.49 9.12
N ASP A 20 10.05 -12.50 8.29
CA ASP A 20 8.88 -13.37 8.33
C ASP A 20 7.93 -13.14 9.53
N ASP A 21 6.85 -12.41 9.29
CA ASP A 21 5.55 -12.70 9.87
C ASP A 21 4.53 -12.33 8.77
N ASP A 22 4.12 -13.36 8.04
CA ASP A 22 3.16 -13.37 6.93
C ASP A 22 1.75 -13.02 7.44
N ALA A 23 1.61 -11.82 7.97
CA ALA A 23 0.36 -11.10 7.99
C ALA A 23 0.63 -9.82 7.21
N PRO A 24 -0.10 -9.54 6.10
CA PRO A 24 -0.11 -8.19 5.57
C PRO A 24 -0.41 -7.30 6.77
N VAL A 25 0.36 -6.24 6.94
CA VAL A 25 0.06 -5.21 7.93
C VAL A 25 -1.29 -4.63 7.51
N SER A 26 -2.38 -5.30 7.89
CA SER A 26 -3.74 -4.84 7.63
C SER A 26 -3.97 -3.77 8.68
N MET A 27 -3.38 -2.62 8.42
CA MET A 27 -3.70 -1.42 9.15
C MET A 27 -5.18 -1.18 8.90
N ASP A 28 -6.00 -1.29 9.94
CA ASP A 28 -7.41 -0.96 9.82
C ASP A 28 -7.48 0.48 9.32
N PRO A 29 -8.14 0.77 8.19
CA PRO A 29 -8.24 2.14 7.68
C PRO A 29 -8.80 3.10 8.75
N ALA A 30 -9.59 2.62 9.72
CA ALA A 30 -10.07 3.44 10.82
C ALA A 30 -8.95 4.01 11.72
N ASP A 31 -7.83 3.31 11.85
CA ASP A 31 -6.70 3.66 12.72
C ASP A 31 -5.70 4.62 12.07
N ILE A 32 -5.81 4.85 10.76
CA ILE A 32 -4.97 5.81 10.04
C ILE A 32 -5.46 7.23 10.36
N ASP A 33 -4.59 8.12 10.84
CA ASP A 33 -4.94 9.49 11.22
C ASP A 33 -4.06 10.57 10.56
N THR A 34 -3.16 10.16 9.67
CA THR A 34 -2.22 11.04 8.95
C THR A 34 -2.21 10.70 7.46
N CYS A 35 -1.87 11.69 6.63
CA CYS A 35 -1.73 11.49 5.18
C CYS A 35 -0.52 10.61 4.83
N GLU A 36 0.53 10.66 5.64
CA GLU A 36 1.68 9.75 5.53
C GLU A 36 1.26 8.30 5.77
N GLY A 37 0.49 8.03 6.84
CA GLY A 37 -0.02 6.68 7.11
C GLY A 37 -0.99 6.18 6.05
N ALA A 38 -1.82 7.07 5.48
CA ALA A 38 -2.68 6.73 4.35
C ALA A 38 -1.87 6.37 3.11
N ALA A 39 -0.80 7.12 2.81
CA ALA A 39 0.09 6.84 1.69
C ALA A 39 0.88 5.54 1.89
N ASP A 40 1.37 5.25 3.10
CA ASP A 40 2.03 3.99 3.45
C ASP A 40 1.08 2.80 3.20
N ALA A 41 -0.17 2.90 3.68
CA ALA A 41 -1.16 1.85 3.51
C ALA A 41 -1.57 1.66 2.03
N MET A 42 -1.67 2.74 1.26
CA MET A 42 -1.95 2.66 -0.19
C MET A 42 -0.80 2.00 -0.95
N ILE A 43 0.45 2.27 -0.58
CA ILE A 43 1.63 1.60 -1.16
C ILE A 43 1.62 0.11 -0.84
N ALA A 44 1.24 -0.29 0.38
CA ALA A 44 1.08 -1.69 0.73
C ALA A 44 0.00 -2.39 -0.13
N VAL A 45 -1.12 -1.73 -0.41
CA VAL A 45 -2.16 -2.27 -1.32
C VAL A 45 -1.66 -2.39 -2.76
N LEU A 46 -0.85 -1.43 -3.22
CA LEU A 46 -0.22 -1.49 -4.53
C LEU A 46 0.78 -2.64 -4.62
N ASP A 47 1.61 -2.84 -3.59
CA ASP A 47 2.54 -3.97 -3.50
C ASP A 47 1.81 -5.31 -3.51
N ASP A 48 0.75 -5.47 -2.71
CA ASP A 48 -0.11 -6.65 -2.74
C ASP A 48 -0.69 -6.90 -4.14
N THR A 49 -1.09 -5.84 -4.83
CA THR A 49 -1.60 -5.94 -6.21
C THR A 49 -0.51 -6.45 -7.16
N LEU A 50 0.72 -5.96 -7.03
CA LEU A 50 1.86 -6.41 -7.84
C LEU A 50 2.20 -7.88 -7.54
N VAL A 51 2.21 -8.29 -6.28
CA VAL A 51 2.43 -9.69 -5.88
C VAL A 51 1.36 -10.61 -6.47
N ILE A 52 0.09 -10.21 -6.42
CA ILE A 52 -1.01 -10.98 -7.02
C ILE A 52 -0.79 -11.13 -8.52
N VAL A 53 -0.50 -10.03 -9.24
CA VAL A 53 -0.25 -10.03 -10.68
C VAL A 53 0.96 -10.89 -11.04
N ASP A 54 2.06 -10.79 -10.29
CA ASP A 54 3.29 -11.53 -10.56
C ASP A 54 3.13 -13.03 -10.30
N SER A 55 2.20 -13.41 -9.43
CA SER A 55 1.82 -14.80 -9.18
C SER A 55 0.87 -15.39 -10.22
N MET A 56 0.26 -14.56 -11.07
CA MET A 56 -0.71 -14.99 -12.08
C MET A 56 -0.04 -15.52 -13.34
N THR A 57 -0.69 -16.51 -13.95
CA THR A 57 -0.34 -16.98 -15.28
C THR A 57 -0.74 -15.96 -16.36
N PRO A 58 -0.10 -16.00 -17.55
CA PRO A 58 -0.49 -15.15 -18.67
C PRO A 58 -1.97 -15.27 -19.06
N GLU A 59 -2.54 -16.47 -18.93
CA GLU A 59 -3.95 -16.74 -19.20
C GLU A 59 -4.87 -16.07 -18.16
N GLU A 60 -4.48 -16.07 -16.89
CA GLU A 60 -5.19 -15.39 -15.81
C GLU A 60 -5.09 -13.86 -15.95
N LEU A 61 -3.92 -13.34 -16.31
CA LEU A 61 -3.73 -11.92 -16.62
C LEU A 61 -4.58 -11.48 -17.81
N ALA A 62 -4.65 -12.29 -18.87
CA ALA A 62 -5.52 -12.02 -20.01
C ALA A 62 -7.01 -12.05 -19.63
N ALA A 63 -7.38 -12.84 -18.62
CA ALA A 63 -8.74 -12.92 -18.11
C ALA A 63 -9.14 -11.70 -17.25
N LEU A 64 -8.19 -10.88 -16.76
CA LEU A 64 -8.49 -9.65 -16.01
C LEU A 64 -9.31 -8.62 -16.80
N GLY A 65 -9.29 -8.69 -18.13
CA GLY A 65 -10.15 -7.88 -19.01
C GLY A 65 -11.59 -8.41 -19.14
N SER A 66 -11.94 -9.51 -18.46
CA SER A 66 -13.28 -10.09 -18.41
C SER A 66 -14.03 -9.60 -17.17
N ASP A 67 -15.36 -9.68 -17.15
CA ASP A 67 -16.20 -9.15 -16.05
C ASP A 67 -16.00 -9.81 -14.67
N ALA A 68 -15.11 -10.80 -14.53
CA ALA A 68 -14.86 -11.54 -13.30
C ALA A 68 -13.44 -11.28 -12.79
N LEU A 69 -13.30 -10.28 -11.92
CA LEU A 69 -12.06 -10.08 -11.15
C LEU A 69 -11.83 -11.25 -10.18
N PRO A 70 -10.60 -11.79 -10.11
CA PRO A 70 -10.19 -12.75 -9.11
C PRO A 70 -10.50 -12.27 -7.68
N PRO A 71 -10.89 -13.16 -6.74
CA PRO A 71 -11.21 -12.77 -5.37
C PRO A 71 -10.10 -11.98 -4.67
N ALA A 72 -8.83 -12.31 -4.94
CA ALA A 72 -7.68 -11.59 -4.39
C ALA A 72 -7.62 -10.14 -4.88
N LEU A 73 -7.94 -9.89 -6.16
CA LEU A 73 -8.01 -8.53 -6.72
C LEU A 73 -9.23 -7.74 -6.24
N VAL A 74 -10.33 -8.43 -5.94
CA VAL A 74 -11.51 -7.80 -5.30
C VAL A 74 -11.15 -7.30 -3.89
N ASP A 75 -10.40 -8.08 -3.13
CA ASP A 75 -9.97 -7.71 -1.77
C ASP A 75 -9.06 -6.46 -1.76
N VAL A 76 -8.00 -6.45 -2.57
CA VAL A 76 -7.12 -5.25 -2.67
C VAL A 76 -7.88 -4.02 -3.17
N ARG A 77 -8.83 -4.18 -4.10
CA ARG A 77 -9.68 -3.06 -4.54
C ARG A 77 -10.51 -2.50 -3.39
N THR A 78 -11.19 -3.36 -2.63
CA THR A 78 -12.00 -2.92 -1.48
C THR A 78 -11.15 -2.24 -0.41
N ARG A 79 -9.93 -2.73 -0.16
CA ARG A 79 -8.99 -2.05 0.75
C ARG A 79 -8.55 -0.69 0.21
N GLY A 80 -8.23 -0.60 -1.09
CA GLY A 80 -7.89 0.66 -1.75
C GLY A 80 -9.01 1.70 -1.68
N GLU A 81 -10.25 1.31 -1.93
CA GLU A 81 -11.44 2.17 -1.81
C GLU A 81 -11.63 2.69 -0.38
N ALA A 82 -11.50 1.82 0.62
CA ALA A 82 -11.61 2.22 2.03
C ALA A 82 -10.49 3.19 2.46
N LEU A 83 -9.27 3.01 1.93
CA LEU A 83 -8.15 3.93 2.18
C LEU A 83 -8.34 5.29 1.50
N ALA A 84 -8.90 5.31 0.28
CA ALA A 84 -9.23 6.55 -0.40
C ALA A 84 -10.28 7.35 0.40
N GLU A 85 -11.37 6.71 0.81
CA GLU A 85 -12.39 7.34 1.67
C GLU A 85 -11.77 7.84 2.97
N ARG A 86 -10.86 7.06 3.57
CA ARG A 86 -10.18 7.47 4.80
C ARG A 86 -9.30 8.70 4.59
N ALA A 87 -8.53 8.76 3.50
CA ALA A 87 -7.69 9.90 3.17
C ALA A 87 -8.53 11.19 3.01
N GLU A 88 -9.70 11.08 2.37
CA GLU A 88 -10.66 12.19 2.29
C GLU A 88 -11.17 12.63 3.66
N VAL A 89 -11.51 11.69 4.54
CA VAL A 89 -11.99 11.98 5.91
C VAL A 89 -10.94 12.69 6.76
N ILE A 90 -9.66 12.34 6.59
CA ILE A 90 -8.54 13.00 7.28
C ILE A 90 -8.22 14.37 6.65
N GLY A 91 -8.69 14.62 5.43
CA GLY A 91 -8.51 15.87 4.70
C GLY A 91 -7.19 15.94 3.93
N CYS A 92 -6.70 14.79 3.46
CA CYS A 92 -5.51 14.73 2.60
C CYS A 92 -5.86 15.26 1.21
N GLU A 93 -5.12 16.25 0.74
CA GLU A 93 -5.30 16.78 -0.62
C GLU A 93 -4.71 15.81 -1.65
N ASP A 94 -5.34 15.71 -2.82
CA ASP A 94 -4.89 14.82 -3.89
C ASP A 94 -3.44 15.09 -4.30
N GLU A 95 -3.03 16.36 -4.36
CA GLU A 95 -1.66 16.76 -4.69
C GLU A 95 -0.66 16.28 -3.62
N GLN A 96 -1.05 16.34 -2.35
CA GLN A 96 -0.24 15.86 -1.23
C GLN A 96 -0.11 14.34 -1.29
N MET A 97 -1.20 13.62 -1.52
CA MET A 97 -1.22 12.18 -1.64
C MET A 97 -0.39 11.71 -2.85
N ALA A 98 -0.55 12.35 -4.00
CA ALA A 98 0.24 12.05 -5.20
C ALA A 98 1.75 12.23 -4.93
N ALA A 99 2.15 13.29 -4.24
CA ALA A 99 3.55 13.51 -3.87
C ALA A 99 4.07 12.45 -2.89
N LEU A 100 3.27 12.07 -1.88
CA LEU A 100 3.62 11.05 -0.89
C LEU A 100 3.74 9.65 -1.51
N LEU A 101 2.86 9.31 -2.46
CA LEU A 101 2.89 8.05 -3.20
C LEU A 101 4.07 8.02 -4.18
N ALA A 102 4.33 9.10 -4.92
CA ALA A 102 5.47 9.19 -5.82
C ALA A 102 6.81 9.04 -5.07
N ALA A 103 6.92 9.59 -3.85
CA ALA A 103 8.10 9.44 -3.01
C ALA A 103 8.34 7.99 -2.54
N ARG A 104 7.29 7.15 -2.53
CA ARG A 104 7.33 5.74 -2.11
C ARG A 104 7.28 4.77 -3.28
N ALA A 105 7.10 5.25 -4.51
CA ALA A 105 7.04 4.39 -5.70
C ALA A 105 8.32 3.56 -5.89
N ASP A 106 9.47 4.05 -5.40
CA ASP A 106 10.74 3.32 -5.43
C ASP A 106 10.77 2.10 -4.48
N GLU A 107 9.81 1.97 -3.56
CA GLU A 107 9.65 0.81 -2.67
C GLU A 107 8.96 -0.35 -3.38
N LEU A 108 8.23 -0.08 -4.47
CA LEU A 108 7.52 -1.10 -5.24
C LEU A 108 8.48 -1.82 -6.20
N SER A 109 8.30 -3.12 -6.34
CA SER A 109 9.02 -3.93 -7.33
C SER A 109 8.10 -4.96 -7.96
N SER A 110 8.34 -5.29 -9.23
CA SER A 110 7.58 -6.32 -9.93
C SER A 110 8.42 -6.97 -11.01
N ASP A 111 8.21 -8.26 -11.22
CA ASP A 111 8.86 -9.04 -12.26
C ASP A 111 8.09 -9.03 -13.60
N THR A 112 6.88 -8.46 -13.62
CA THR A 112 6.04 -8.40 -14.82
C THR A 112 6.08 -7.03 -15.51
N VAL A 113 5.90 -7.02 -16.83
CA VAL A 113 5.80 -5.78 -17.63
C VAL A 113 4.62 -4.92 -17.18
N PHE A 114 3.52 -5.55 -16.77
CA PHE A 114 2.35 -4.85 -16.25
C PHE A 114 2.65 -4.17 -14.92
N GLY A 115 3.28 -4.87 -13.97
CA GLY A 115 3.64 -4.26 -12.70
C GLY A 115 4.66 -3.13 -12.84
N GLN A 116 5.67 -3.30 -13.70
CA GLN A 116 6.63 -2.24 -14.03
C GLN A 116 5.94 -1.00 -14.65
N PHE A 117 4.90 -1.19 -15.47
CA PHE A 117 4.10 -0.10 -16.01
C PHE A 117 3.32 0.66 -14.91
N LEU A 118 2.75 -0.05 -13.94
CA LEU A 118 2.04 0.56 -12.80
C LEU A 118 2.99 1.41 -11.93
N ILE A 119 4.17 0.87 -11.61
CA ILE A 119 5.20 1.58 -10.83
C ILE A 119 5.63 2.87 -11.53
N GLU A 120 5.89 2.81 -12.85
CA GLU A 120 6.31 4.00 -13.61
C GLU A 120 5.16 5.02 -13.76
N SER A 121 3.91 4.57 -13.80
CA SER A 121 2.72 5.44 -13.81
C SER A 121 2.57 6.20 -12.48
N LEU A 122 2.89 5.56 -11.35
CA LEU A 122 2.94 6.22 -10.04
C LEU A 122 4.10 7.22 -9.96
N ARG A 123 5.30 6.82 -10.40
CA ARG A 123 6.49 7.68 -10.40
C ARG A 123 6.31 8.95 -11.24
N SER A 124 5.63 8.84 -12.38
CA SER A 124 5.35 9.99 -13.25
C SER A 124 4.26 10.94 -12.70
N GLY A 125 3.62 10.60 -11.57
CA GLY A 125 2.50 11.35 -11.02
C GLY A 125 1.22 11.23 -11.84
N ALA A 126 1.21 10.35 -12.87
CA ALA A 126 0.03 10.09 -13.70
C ALA A 126 -1.05 9.26 -12.98
N GLY A 127 -0.82 8.86 -11.72
CA GLY A 127 -1.85 8.29 -10.84
C GLY A 127 -3.09 9.21 -10.68
N SER A 128 -2.94 10.52 -10.90
CA SER A 128 -4.06 11.46 -10.97
C SER A 128 -5.02 11.23 -12.14
N VAL A 129 -4.66 10.39 -13.13
CA VAL A 129 -5.51 10.01 -14.27
C VAL A 129 -6.41 8.82 -13.92
N PHE A 130 -6.09 8.03 -12.88
CA PHE A 130 -6.89 6.87 -12.46
C PHE A 130 -7.93 7.20 -11.37
N LEU A 131 -7.75 8.31 -10.64
CA LEU A 131 -8.66 8.76 -9.58
C LEU A 131 -9.60 9.91 -10.02
N GLY A 132 -9.63 10.23 -11.32
CA GLY A 132 -10.36 11.38 -11.85
C GLY A 132 -11.16 11.09 -13.12
N GLU A 133 -12.38 10.58 -12.94
CA GLU A 133 -13.60 11.07 -13.60
C GLU A 133 -14.78 11.04 -12.63
#